data_AF-A0A2X3EUI6-F1
#
_entry.id   AF-A0A2X3EUI6-F1
#
_cell.length_a   1.000
_cell.length_b   1.000
_cell.length_c   1.000
_cell.angle_alpha   90.00
_cell.angle_beta   90.00
_cell.angle_gamma   90.00
#
_symmetry.space_group_name_H-M   'P 1'
#
loop_
_entity.id
_entity.type
_entity.pdbx_description
1 polymer ?
#
loop_
_entity_poly.entity_id
_entity_poly.type
_entity_poly.pdbx_seq_one_letter_code
_entity_poly.pdbx_strand_id
1 'polypeptide(L)'
;MFFGIAGASLGEKFNAPLVAALNVVSHIMLKVTGYVMYVAPLAIFAAISSVIASQGLGILLNYASFIGGYYLAVLLTSAVLIAVGYMVLKKEVFRLLNMLKDPVLVAFTTSSSEAAYPKTLERLVKFGCSRNIVSFVLPIGYSFNLVGSMVYCSFAAMFIAQAYNVPLSFSEITVMMLTLMLASKGIAGVPRSALVVLAADDPQLQYTGRRDPAADGYRPFPRHGALRHQRAG
;
A
#
# COMPACT_ATOMS: atom_id res chain seq x y z
N MET A 1 -2.83 -17.87 -3.27
CA MET A 1 -4.16 -18.52 -3.17
C MET A 1 -4.14 -19.93 -3.74
N PHE A 2 -3.89 -20.16 -5.03
CA PHE A 2 -3.86 -21.51 -5.63
C PHE A 2 -2.91 -22.48 -4.92
N PHE A 3 -1.70 -22.04 -4.57
CA PHE A 3 -0.75 -22.83 -3.78
C PHE A 3 -1.32 -23.25 -2.41
N GLY A 4 -2.02 -22.35 -1.71
CA GLY A 4 -2.64 -22.65 -0.42
C GLY A 4 -3.84 -23.58 -0.54
N ILE A 5 -4.65 -23.44 -1.60
CA ILE A 5 -5.79 -24.33 -1.88
C ILE A 5 -5.29 -25.74 -2.26
N ALA A 6 -4.28 -25.82 -3.14
CA ALA A 6 -3.63 -27.08 -3.49
C ALA A 6 -3.00 -27.75 -2.26
N GLY A 7 -2.29 -26.97 -1.42
CA GLY A 7 -1.72 -27.45 -0.16
C GLY A 7 -2.78 -27.97 0.83
N ALA A 8 -3.91 -27.26 0.95
CA ALA A 8 -5.02 -27.70 1.78
C ALA A 8 -5.69 -28.98 1.27
N SER A 9 -5.71 -29.20 -0.05
CA SER A 9 -6.31 -30.38 -0.68
C SER A 9 -5.50 -31.68 -0.49
N LEU A 10 -4.23 -31.59 -0.11
CA LEU A 10 -3.34 -32.75 0.10
C LEU A 10 -3.52 -33.44 1.47
N GLY A 11 -4.45 -32.96 2.30
CA GLY A 11 -4.76 -33.53 3.61
C GLY A 11 -3.85 -33.03 4.74
N GLU A 12 -4.32 -33.21 5.99
CA GLU A 12 -3.70 -32.64 7.20
C GLU A 12 -2.23 -33.02 7.39
N LYS A 13 -1.86 -34.26 7.03
CA LYS A 13 -0.50 -34.78 7.18
C LYS A 13 0.55 -33.98 6.39
N PHE A 14 0.19 -33.47 5.21
CA PHE A 14 1.09 -32.68 4.37
C PHE A 14 0.93 -31.17 4.62
N ASN A 15 -0.26 -30.72 5.00
CA ASN A 15 -0.54 -29.30 5.23
C ASN A 15 0.01 -28.78 6.58
N ALA A 16 -0.08 -29.57 7.64
CA ALA A 16 0.36 -29.17 8.99
C ALA A 16 1.83 -28.68 9.06
N PRO A 17 2.85 -29.40 8.53
CA PRO A 17 4.22 -28.92 8.57
C PRO A 17 4.45 -27.68 7.70
N LEU A 18 3.76 -27.56 6.55
CA LEU A 18 3.85 -26.39 5.68
C LEU A 18 3.29 -25.14 6.35
N VAL A 19 2.10 -25.24 6.95
CA VAL A 19 1.47 -24.12 7.67
C VAL A 19 2.31 -23.72 8.88
N ALA A 20 2.87 -24.69 9.62
CA ALA A 20 3.76 -24.40 10.74
C ALA A 20 5.02 -23.64 10.29
N ALA A 21 5.65 -24.06 9.19
CA ALA A 21 6.81 -23.34 8.63
C ALA A 21 6.46 -21.92 8.18
N LEU A 22 5.33 -21.74 7.47
CA LEU A 22 4.86 -20.42 7.04
C LEU A 22 4.55 -19.51 8.24
N ASN A 23 3.96 -20.05 9.32
CA ASN A 23 3.73 -19.30 10.55
C ASN A 23 5.04 -18.81 11.19
N VAL A 24 6.08 -19.65 11.23
CA VAL A 24 7.40 -19.24 11.73
C VAL A 24 7.97 -18.11 10.88
N VAL A 25 7.90 -18.22 9.55
CA VAL A 25 8.37 -17.16 8.64
C VAL A 25 7.63 -15.84 8.89
N SER A 26 6.30 -15.87 9.03
CA SER A 26 5.51 -14.68 9.36
C SER A 26 5.95 -14.04 10.69
N HIS A 27 6.22 -14.84 11.73
CA HIS A 27 6.72 -14.32 13.00
C HIS A 27 8.12 -13.69 12.88
N ILE A 28 9.00 -14.29 12.08
CA ILE A 28 10.32 -13.72 11.79
C ILE A 28 10.16 -12.37 11.08
N MET A 29 9.30 -12.29 10.06
CA MET A 29 9.05 -11.04 9.34
C MET A 29 8.50 -9.94 10.26
N LEU A 30 7.54 -10.27 11.14
CA LEU A 30 7.04 -9.32 12.15
C LEU A 30 8.16 -8.82 13.08
N LYS A 31 9.09 -9.70 13.47
CA LYS A 31 10.23 -9.33 14.32
C LYS A 31 11.23 -8.44 13.59
N VAL A 32 11.49 -8.70 12.31
CA VAL A 32 12.30 -7.84 11.45
C VAL A 32 11.66 -6.45 11.31
N THR A 33 10.35 -6.37 11.08
CA THR A 33 9.62 -5.09 11.08
C THR A 33 9.79 -4.34 12.40
N GLY A 34 9.75 -5.06 13.54
CA GLY A 34 10.06 -4.48 14.84
C GLY A 34 11.47 -3.88 14.93
N TYR A 35 12.48 -4.57 14.40
CA TYR A 35 13.85 -4.05 14.34
C TYR A 35 13.97 -2.77 13.52
N VAL A 36 13.32 -2.72 12.35
CA VAL A 36 13.27 -1.51 11.53
C VAL A 36 12.58 -0.36 12.28
N MET A 37 11.52 -0.67 13.03
CA MET A 37 10.76 0.32 13.78
C MET A 37 11.55 0.93 14.95
N TYR A 38 12.56 0.25 15.50
CA TYR A 38 13.48 0.84 16.48
C TYR A 38 14.38 1.93 15.88
N VAL A 39 14.77 1.78 14.60
CA VAL A 39 15.61 2.77 13.90
C VAL A 39 14.77 3.88 13.26
N ALA A 40 13.48 3.63 13.03
CA ALA A 40 12.57 4.57 12.38
C ALA A 40 12.53 5.97 13.04
N PRO A 41 12.50 6.14 14.38
CA PRO A 41 12.50 7.46 15.00
C PRO A 41 13.71 8.31 14.62
N LEU A 42 14.90 7.69 14.57
CA LEU A 42 16.13 8.38 14.18
C LEU A 42 16.11 8.76 12.69
N ALA A 43 15.67 7.83 11.83
CA ALA A 43 15.55 8.08 10.40
C ALA A 43 14.54 9.21 10.09
N ILE A 44 13.39 9.21 10.76
CA ILE A 44 12.35 10.24 10.61
C ILE A 44 12.87 11.59 11.12
N PHE A 45 13.55 11.61 12.27
CA PHE A 45 14.16 12.83 12.80
C PHE A 45 15.17 13.42 11.82
N ALA A 46 16.08 12.60 11.29
CA ALA A 46 17.06 13.04 10.30
C ALA A 46 16.39 13.56 9.01
N ALA A 47 15.36 12.89 8.51
CA ALA A 47 14.63 13.29 7.32
C ALA A 47 13.86 14.62 7.51
N ILE A 48 13.15 14.79 8.63
CA ILE A 48 12.43 16.04 8.91
C ILE A 48 13.42 17.18 9.15
N SER A 49 14.50 16.92 9.90
CA SER A 49 15.52 17.92 10.17
C SER A 49 16.20 18.41 8.89
N SER A 50 16.50 17.53 7.92
CA SER A 50 17.13 17.93 6.66
C SER A 50 16.20 18.77 5.78
N VAL A 51 14.90 18.45 5.78
CA VAL A 51 13.89 19.24 5.06
C VAL A 51 13.72 20.62 5.71
N ILE A 52 13.64 20.71 7.04
CA ILE A 52 13.55 22.00 7.74
C ILE A 52 14.82 22.83 7.51
N ALA A 53 16.00 22.21 7.50
CA ALA A 53 17.26 22.91 7.26
C ALA A 53 17.37 23.48 5.83
N SER A 54 16.77 22.80 4.84
CA SER A 54 16.84 23.22 3.43
C SER A 54 15.68 24.12 2.98
N GLN A 55 14.46 23.89 3.48
CA GLN A 55 13.23 24.59 3.06
C GLN A 55 12.66 25.52 4.13
N GLY A 56 13.25 25.55 5.34
CA GLY A 56 12.78 26.34 6.47
C GLY A 56 11.55 25.74 7.16
N LEU A 57 11.03 26.44 8.18
CA LEU A 57 9.88 25.99 8.96
C LEU A 57 8.55 26.10 8.21
N GLY A 58 8.48 26.86 7.12
CA GLY A 58 7.26 27.02 6.31
C GLY A 58 6.74 25.70 5.74
N ILE A 59 7.64 24.75 5.47
CA ILE A 59 7.28 23.41 4.97
C ILE A 59 6.38 22.63 5.92
N LEU A 60 6.48 22.90 7.23
CA LEU A 60 5.65 22.24 8.24
C LEU A 60 4.16 22.58 8.06
N LEU A 61 3.84 23.78 7.57
CA LEU A 61 2.47 24.18 7.26
C LEU A 61 1.92 23.40 6.04
N ASN A 62 2.76 23.13 5.04
CA ASN A 62 2.40 22.30 3.90
C ASN A 62 2.13 20.86 4.33
N TYR A 63 2.96 20.30 5.22
CA TYR A 63 2.72 18.98 5.81
C TYR A 63 1.46 18.95 6.68
N ALA A 64 1.20 19.99 7.47
CA ALA A 64 -0.03 20.10 8.25
C ALA A 64 -1.27 20.16 7.34
N SER A 65 -1.20 20.93 6.25
CA SER A 65 -2.28 21.03 5.25
C SER A 65 -2.51 19.69 4.54
N PHE A 66 -1.44 18.99 4.18
CA PHE A 66 -1.50 17.64 3.64
C PHE A 66 -2.18 16.65 4.58
N ILE A 67 -1.75 16.60 5.85
CA ILE A 67 -2.32 15.73 6.88
C ILE A 67 -3.80 16.08 7.11
N GLY A 68 -4.13 17.37 7.22
CA GLY A 68 -5.49 17.84 7.40
C GLY A 68 -6.40 17.45 6.22
N GLY A 69 -5.93 17.65 4.99
CA GLY A 69 -6.65 17.25 3.77
C GLY A 69 -6.87 15.74 3.69
N TYR A 70 -5.86 14.94 4.05
CA TYR A 70 -5.98 13.49 4.10
C TYR A 70 -7.03 13.03 5.13
N TYR A 71 -7.00 13.55 6.36
CA TYR A 71 -8.00 13.20 7.38
C TYR A 71 -9.40 13.65 6.98
N LEU A 72 -9.55 14.82 6.34
CA LEU A 72 -10.82 15.27 5.80
C LEU A 72 -11.34 14.28 4.74
N ALA A 73 -10.49 13.81 3.83
CA ALA A 73 -10.87 12.85 2.81
C ALA A 73 -11.28 11.49 3.40
N VAL A 74 -10.59 11.02 4.43
CA VAL A 74 -10.97 9.80 5.18
C VAL A 74 -12.33 9.98 5.87
N LEU A 75 -12.58 11.14 6.48
CA LEU A 75 -13.86 11.47 7.11
C LEU A 75 -15.00 11.53 6.08
N LEU A 76 -14.79 12.19 4.94
CA LEU A 76 -15.78 12.25 3.86
C LEU A 76 -16.08 10.87 3.30
N THR A 77 -15.04 10.06 3.05
CA THR A 77 -15.22 8.67 2.57
C THR A 77 -16.00 7.84 3.60
N SER A 78 -15.69 7.99 4.89
CA SER A 78 -16.41 7.32 5.98
C SER A 78 -17.87 7.77 6.03
N ALA A 79 -18.15 9.07 5.87
CA ALA A 79 -19.51 9.60 5.84
C ALA A 79 -20.32 9.06 4.66
N VAL A 80 -19.71 8.95 3.47
CA VAL A 80 -20.34 8.32 2.29
C VAL A 80 -20.65 6.85 2.56
N LEU A 81 -19.71 6.09 3.15
CA LEU A 81 -19.95 4.68 3.51
C LEU A 81 -21.07 4.52 4.54
N ILE A 82 -21.15 5.43 5.51
CA ILE A 82 -22.23 5.45 6.51
C ILE A 82 -23.57 5.79 5.83
N ALA A 83 -23.59 6.75 4.90
CA ALA A 83 -24.80 7.10 4.16
C ALA A 83 -25.31 5.94 3.32
N VAL A 84 -24.43 5.26 2.57
CA VAL A 84 -24.77 4.05 1.81
C VAL A 84 -25.23 2.93 2.76
N GLY A 85 -24.54 2.74 3.88
CA GLY A 85 -24.94 1.79 4.92
C GLY A 85 -26.32 2.09 5.50
N TYR A 86 -26.67 3.37 5.69
CA TYR A 86 -27.98 3.81 6.14
C TYR A 86 -29.08 3.52 5.11
N MET A 87 -28.80 3.60 3.80
CA MET A 87 -29.78 3.24 2.78
C MET A 87 -30.19 1.76 2.84
N VAL A 88 -29.28 0.88 3.27
CA VAL A 88 -29.50 -0.58 3.33
C VAL A 88 -29.96 -1.03 4.73
N LEU A 89 -29.25 -0.63 5.79
CA LEU A 89 -29.50 -1.05 7.18
C LEU A 89 -30.39 -0.07 7.96
N LYS A 90 -30.68 1.12 7.42
CA LYS A 90 -31.40 2.19 8.11
C LYS A 90 -30.70 2.54 9.45
N LYS A 91 -31.48 2.72 10.52
CA LYS A 91 -30.98 3.13 11.84
C LYS A 91 -30.02 2.10 12.47
N GLU A 92 -30.07 0.84 12.04
CA GLU A 92 -29.16 -0.21 12.56
C GLU A 92 -27.69 0.04 12.19
N VAL A 93 -27.41 0.90 11.20
CA VAL A 93 -26.03 1.31 10.89
C VAL A 93 -25.34 1.93 12.11
N PHE A 94 -26.06 2.70 12.93
CA PHE A 94 -25.47 3.34 14.11
C PHE A 94 -25.17 2.33 15.21
N ARG A 95 -25.99 1.28 15.35
CA ARG A 95 -25.70 0.16 16.25
C ARG A 95 -24.45 -0.60 15.80
N LEU A 96 -24.34 -0.87 14.50
CA LEU A 96 -23.17 -1.50 13.89
C LEU A 96 -21.90 -0.68 14.15
N LEU A 97 -21.93 0.63 13.87
CA LEU A 97 -20.80 1.53 14.12
C LEU A 97 -20.40 1.54 15.59
N ASN A 98 -21.36 1.55 16.51
CA ASN A 98 -21.07 1.51 17.95
C ASN A 98 -20.39 0.19 18.36
N MET A 99 -20.78 -0.94 17.78
CA MET A 99 -20.14 -2.24 18.01
C MET A 99 -18.74 -2.34 17.38
N LEU A 100 -18.46 -1.58 16.33
CA LEU A 100 -17.18 -1.57 15.62
C LEU A 100 -16.16 -0.55 16.18
N LYS A 101 -16.52 0.24 17.19
CA LYS A 101 -15.60 1.20 17.82
C LYS A 101 -14.31 0.54 18.35
N ASP A 102 -14.42 -0.58 19.06
CA ASP A 102 -13.22 -1.23 19.62
C ASP A 102 -12.29 -1.78 18.52
N PRO A 103 -12.78 -2.53 17.50
CA PRO A 103 -11.95 -2.93 16.38
C PRO A 103 -11.29 -1.74 15.66
N VAL A 104 -12.03 -0.66 15.42
CA VAL A 104 -11.49 0.55 14.78
C VAL A 104 -10.39 1.19 15.63
N LEU A 105 -10.59 1.29 16.95
CA LEU A 105 -9.60 1.84 17.86
C LEU A 105 -8.33 0.97 17.93
N VAL A 106 -8.48 -0.35 17.91
CA VAL A 106 -7.33 -1.27 17.80
C VAL A 106 -6.58 -1.01 16.49
N ALA A 107 -7.27 -1.00 15.35
CA ALA A 107 -6.64 -0.77 14.05
C ALA A 107 -5.89 0.57 14.00
N PHE A 108 -6.47 1.62 14.58
CA PHE A 108 -5.89 2.96 14.63
C PHE A 108 -4.64 3.03 15.53
N THR A 109 -4.70 2.43 16.72
CA THR A 109 -3.60 2.49 17.70
C THR A 109 -2.44 1.56 17.34
N THR A 110 -2.71 0.44 16.68
CA THR A 110 -1.68 -0.51 16.24
C THR A 110 -1.23 -0.27 14.80
N SER A 111 -1.83 0.69 14.09
CA SER A 111 -1.61 0.93 12.66
C SER A 111 -1.72 -0.35 11.80
N SER A 112 -2.62 -1.27 12.19
CA SER A 112 -2.75 -2.57 11.54
C SER A 112 -4.21 -3.03 11.50
N SER A 113 -4.75 -3.17 10.29
CA SER A 113 -6.08 -3.74 10.08
C SER A 113 -6.13 -5.20 10.54
N GLU A 114 -5.07 -5.97 10.34
CA GLU A 114 -4.98 -7.39 10.71
C GLU A 114 -5.17 -7.60 12.22
N ALA A 115 -4.62 -6.71 13.04
CA ALA A 115 -4.79 -6.75 14.49
C ALA A 115 -6.26 -6.57 14.92
N ALA A 116 -7.06 -5.83 14.14
CA ALA A 116 -8.48 -5.64 14.39
C ALA A 116 -9.36 -6.78 13.84
N TYR A 117 -8.85 -7.60 12.92
CA TYR A 117 -9.63 -8.64 12.21
C TYR A 117 -10.39 -9.58 13.15
N PRO A 118 -9.77 -10.19 14.20
CA PRO A 118 -10.48 -11.14 15.05
C PRO A 118 -11.66 -10.48 15.79
N LYS A 119 -11.46 -9.26 16.29
CA LYS A 119 -12.52 -8.49 16.96
C LYS A 119 -13.62 -8.07 15.99
N THR A 120 -13.29 -7.65 14.78
CA THR A 120 -14.28 -7.31 13.74
C THR A 120 -15.18 -8.51 13.43
N LEU A 121 -14.60 -9.70 13.25
CA LEU A 121 -15.36 -10.93 12.99
C LEU A 121 -16.34 -11.23 14.13
N GLU A 122 -15.87 -11.18 15.38
CA GLU A 122 -16.70 -11.43 16.55
C GLU A 122 -17.87 -10.44 16.66
N ARG A 123 -17.60 -9.14 16.44
CA ARG A 123 -18.62 -8.08 16.50
C ARG A 123 -19.67 -8.23 15.41
N LEU A 124 -19.29 -8.63 14.20
CA LEU A 124 -20.22 -8.87 13.10
C LEU A 124 -21.12 -10.09 13.33
N VAL A 125 -20.57 -11.19 13.89
CA VAL A 125 -21.38 -12.36 14.27
C VAL A 125 -22.37 -11.97 15.37
N LYS A 126 -21.93 -11.23 16.40
CA LYS A 126 -22.81 -10.72 17.46
C LYS A 126 -23.86 -9.73 16.95
N PHE A 127 -23.57 -8.99 15.88
CA PHE A 127 -24.53 -8.07 15.26
C PHE A 127 -25.69 -8.79 14.57
N GLY A 128 -25.51 -10.07 14.19
CA GLY A 128 -26.52 -10.92 13.56
C GLY A 128 -26.10 -11.52 12.22
N CYS A 129 -24.86 -11.31 11.77
CA CYS A 129 -24.38 -11.89 10.52
C CYS A 129 -24.04 -13.38 10.69
N SER A 130 -24.43 -14.21 9.73
CA SER A 130 -24.05 -15.63 9.71
C SER A 130 -22.52 -15.78 9.67
N ARG A 131 -21.98 -16.65 10.53
CA ARG A 131 -20.53 -16.90 10.62
C ARG A 131 -19.94 -17.34 9.28
N ASN A 132 -20.69 -18.09 8.47
CA ASN A 132 -20.25 -18.54 7.15
C ASN A 132 -20.09 -17.37 6.19
N ILE A 133 -21.00 -16.39 6.23
CA ILE A 133 -20.92 -15.18 5.39
C ILE A 133 -19.75 -14.30 5.84
N VAL A 134 -19.64 -14.02 7.14
CA VAL A 134 -18.56 -13.16 7.67
C VAL A 134 -17.19 -13.75 7.39
N SER A 135 -17.00 -15.06 7.62
CA SER A 135 -15.71 -15.74 7.42
C SER A 135 -15.28 -15.80 5.95
N PHE A 136 -16.21 -15.62 5.01
CA PHE A 136 -15.91 -15.55 3.59
C PHE A 136 -15.70 -14.11 3.11
N VAL A 137 -16.60 -13.20 3.48
CA VAL A 137 -16.60 -11.81 3.00
C VAL A 137 -15.48 -10.99 3.64
N LEU A 138 -15.21 -11.18 4.94
CA LEU A 138 -14.25 -10.35 5.66
C LEU A 138 -12.81 -10.50 5.14
N PRO A 139 -12.26 -11.72 4.90
CA PRO A 139 -10.93 -11.86 4.28
C PRO A 139 -10.82 -11.23 2.90
N ILE A 140 -11.86 -11.37 2.08
CA ILE A 140 -11.90 -10.77 0.73
C ILE A 140 -11.90 -9.24 0.86
N GLY A 141 -12.76 -8.68 1.70
CA GLY A 141 -12.82 -7.24 1.93
C GLY A 141 -11.49 -6.66 2.42
N TYR A 142 -10.82 -7.34 3.35
CA TYR A 142 -9.52 -6.90 3.88
C TYR A 142 -8.42 -6.82 2.81
N SER A 143 -8.49 -7.65 1.77
CA SER A 143 -7.50 -7.69 0.68
C SER A 143 -7.88 -6.81 -0.51
N PHE A 144 -9.19 -6.72 -0.83
CA PHE A 144 -9.69 -6.07 -2.04
C PHE A 144 -10.27 -4.67 -1.81
N ASN A 145 -10.47 -4.25 -0.55
CA ASN A 145 -11.10 -2.97 -0.21
C ASN A 145 -10.13 -2.03 0.53
N LEU A 146 -8.94 -1.82 -0.06
CA LEU A 146 -7.87 -0.96 0.49
C LEU A 146 -8.11 0.55 0.27
N VAL A 147 -9.35 1.02 0.49
CA VAL A 147 -9.75 2.40 0.17
C VAL A 147 -8.92 3.44 0.93
N GLY A 148 -8.70 3.24 2.24
CA GLY A 148 -7.91 4.18 3.05
C GLY A 148 -6.48 4.34 2.52
N SER A 149 -5.82 3.24 2.17
CA SER A 149 -4.47 3.25 1.59
C SER A 149 -4.44 3.98 0.24
N MET A 150 -5.49 3.83 -0.58
CA MET A 150 -5.56 4.50 -1.88
C MET A 150 -5.86 5.99 -1.77
N VAL A 151 -6.66 6.42 -0.77
CA VAL A 151 -6.82 7.84 -0.44
C VAL A 151 -5.46 8.43 -0.05
N TYR A 152 -4.69 7.74 0.81
CA TYR A 152 -3.33 8.16 1.17
C TYR A 152 -2.42 8.27 -0.06
N CYS A 153 -2.34 7.23 -0.89
CA CYS A 153 -1.49 7.24 -2.08
C CYS A 153 -1.88 8.36 -3.07
N SER A 154 -3.17 8.63 -3.23
CA SER A 154 -3.68 9.70 -4.08
C SER A 154 -3.25 11.08 -3.60
N PHE A 155 -3.41 11.34 -2.30
CA PHE A 155 -2.94 12.58 -1.68
C PHE A 155 -1.43 12.71 -1.79
N ALA A 156 -0.69 11.65 -1.45
CA ALA A 156 0.77 11.65 -1.48
C ALA A 156 1.30 11.95 -2.90
N ALA A 157 0.69 11.35 -3.92
CA ALA A 157 1.05 11.62 -5.32
C ALA A 157 0.82 13.08 -5.70
N MET A 158 -0.34 13.65 -5.38
CA MET A 158 -0.65 15.05 -5.62
C MET A 158 0.29 16.00 -4.86
N PHE A 159 0.60 15.67 -3.60
CA PHE A 159 1.50 16.46 -2.78
C PHE A 159 2.92 16.46 -3.33
N ILE A 160 3.42 15.31 -3.78
CA ILE A 160 4.73 15.21 -4.43
C ILE A 160 4.73 16.02 -5.73
N ALA A 161 3.71 15.89 -6.57
CA ALA A 161 3.59 16.67 -7.80
C ALA A 161 3.69 18.19 -7.52
N GLN A 162 2.95 18.67 -6.53
CA GLN A 162 2.97 20.07 -6.11
C GLN A 162 4.31 20.48 -5.50
N ALA A 163 4.93 19.62 -4.67
CA ALA A 163 6.23 19.91 -4.05
C ALA A 163 7.36 20.05 -5.08
N TYR A 164 7.30 19.28 -6.17
CA TYR A 164 8.24 19.38 -7.29
C TYR A 164 7.81 20.35 -8.39
N ASN A 165 6.70 21.08 -8.20
CA ASN A 165 6.12 21.99 -9.20
C ASN A 165 5.85 21.32 -10.56
N VAL A 166 5.45 20.05 -10.56
CA VAL A 166 5.00 19.32 -11.75
C VAL A 166 3.52 19.65 -12.00
N PRO A 167 3.18 20.41 -13.07
CA PRO A 167 1.80 20.71 -13.38
C PRO A 167 1.12 19.45 -13.94
N LEU A 168 0.13 18.92 -13.22
CA LEU A 168 -0.63 17.77 -13.70
C LEU A 168 -1.88 18.23 -14.48
N SER A 169 -2.00 17.73 -15.70
CA SER A 169 -3.20 17.87 -16.53
C SER A 169 -4.36 17.04 -16.00
N PHE A 170 -5.59 17.38 -16.36
CA PHE A 170 -6.77 16.61 -15.97
C PHE A 170 -6.71 15.15 -16.46
N SER A 171 -6.09 14.91 -17.62
CA SER A 171 -5.83 13.57 -18.13
C SER A 171 -4.88 12.77 -17.25
N GLU A 172 -3.75 13.35 -16.83
CA GLU A 172 -2.80 12.67 -15.93
C GLU A 172 -3.44 12.34 -14.58
N ILE A 173 -4.19 13.28 -14.01
CA ILE A 173 -4.93 13.06 -12.76
C ILE A 173 -5.92 11.91 -12.92
N THR A 174 -6.65 11.86 -14.04
CA THR A 174 -7.62 10.79 -14.32
C THR A 174 -6.93 9.44 -14.46
N VAL A 175 -5.83 9.36 -15.22
CA VAL A 175 -5.06 8.13 -15.41
C VAL A 175 -4.46 7.65 -14.09
N MET A 176 -3.91 8.58 -13.29
CA MET A 176 -3.39 8.28 -11.95
C MET A 176 -4.50 7.72 -11.05
N MET A 177 -5.66 8.38 -10.99
CA MET A 177 -6.81 7.91 -10.20
C MET A 177 -7.28 6.52 -10.64
N LEU A 178 -7.45 6.29 -11.94
CA LEU A 178 -7.87 4.98 -12.47
C LEU A 178 -6.85 3.88 -12.14
N THR A 179 -5.56 4.20 -12.23
CA THR A 179 -4.49 3.26 -11.89
C THR A 179 -4.49 2.93 -10.40
N LEU A 180 -4.66 3.92 -9.52
CA LEU A 180 -4.77 3.72 -8.07
C LEU A 180 -6.05 2.93 -7.71
N MET A 181 -7.17 3.21 -8.36
CA MET A 181 -8.43 2.46 -8.20
C MET A 181 -8.28 0.99 -8.63
N LEU A 182 -7.56 0.73 -9.72
CA LEU A 182 -7.27 -0.63 -10.17
C LEU A 182 -6.31 -1.34 -9.19
N ALA A 183 -5.29 -0.64 -8.71
CA ALA A 183 -4.35 -1.16 -7.71
C ALA A 183 -5.07 -1.56 -6.41
N SER A 184 -6.11 -0.83 -6.00
CA SER A 184 -6.94 -1.15 -4.84
C SER A 184 -7.57 -2.55 -4.86
N LYS A 185 -7.86 -3.09 -6.05
CA LYS A 185 -8.74 -4.27 -6.25
C LYS A 185 -7.98 -5.56 -6.57
N GLY A 186 -6.69 -5.64 -6.26
CA GLY A 186 -5.97 -6.92 -6.32
C GLY A 186 -4.57 -6.89 -6.93
N ILE A 187 -3.98 -5.73 -7.19
CA ILE A 187 -2.54 -5.65 -7.44
C ILE A 187 -1.90 -5.31 -6.09
N ALA A 188 -1.25 -6.30 -5.49
CA ALA A 188 -0.43 -6.09 -4.30
C ALA A 188 0.64 -5.04 -4.61
N GLY A 189 0.44 -3.82 -4.13
CA GLY A 189 1.46 -2.78 -4.06
C GLY A 189 1.99 -2.30 -5.40
N VAL A 190 1.40 -1.23 -5.93
CA VAL A 190 2.13 -0.34 -6.83
C VAL A 190 2.04 1.11 -6.34
N PRO A 191 2.82 1.48 -5.29
CA PRO A 191 3.19 2.87 -5.04
C PRO A 191 3.89 3.52 -6.25
N ARG A 192 4.41 2.71 -7.18
CA ARG A 192 5.05 3.17 -8.43
C ARG A 192 4.08 3.76 -9.44
N SER A 193 2.76 3.65 -9.29
CA SER A 193 1.79 4.23 -10.23
C SER A 193 1.88 5.76 -10.25
N ALA A 194 2.02 6.37 -9.06
CA ALA A 194 2.29 7.80 -8.92
C ALA A 194 3.65 8.21 -9.51
N LEU A 195 4.69 7.39 -9.28
CA LEU A 195 6.03 7.63 -9.83
C LEU A 195 6.08 7.50 -11.36
N VAL A 196 5.27 6.61 -11.96
CA VAL A 196 5.20 6.46 -13.43
C VAL A 196 4.61 7.70 -14.08
N VAL A 197 3.58 8.30 -13.47
CA VAL A 197 2.99 9.55 -13.98
C VAL A 197 3.98 10.71 -13.79
N LEU A 198 4.57 10.85 -12.60
CA LEU A 198 5.57 11.89 -12.33
C LEU A 198 6.83 11.77 -13.21
N ALA A 199 7.28 10.54 -13.47
CA ALA A 199 8.40 10.29 -14.39
C ALA A 199 7.99 10.42 -15.87
N ALA A 200 6.71 10.34 -16.23
CA ALA A 200 6.30 10.62 -17.60
C ALA A 200 6.46 12.11 -17.94
N ASP A 201 6.23 12.99 -16.97
CA ASP A 201 6.24 14.44 -17.16
C ASP A 201 7.60 15.12 -16.88
N ASP A 202 8.44 14.56 -15.98
CA ASP A 202 9.78 15.08 -15.74
C ASP A 202 10.89 14.13 -16.26
N PRO A 203 11.70 14.55 -17.26
CA PRO A 203 12.81 13.76 -17.77
C PRO A 203 13.84 13.41 -16.70
N GLN A 204 14.08 14.29 -15.70
CA GLN A 204 15.08 14.03 -14.65
C GLN A 204 14.67 12.87 -13.71
N LEU A 205 13.37 12.71 -13.44
CA LEU A 205 12.81 11.57 -12.69
C LEU A 205 12.84 10.25 -13.46
N GLN A 206 12.89 10.26 -14.80
CA GLN A 206 13.12 9.04 -15.59
C GLN A 206 14.52 8.45 -15.36
N TYR A 207 15.54 9.30 -15.16
CA TYR A 207 16.93 8.89 -15.02
C TYR A 207 17.25 8.22 -13.67
N THR A 208 16.50 8.52 -12.60
CA THR A 208 16.66 7.81 -11.31
C THR A 208 16.14 6.36 -11.37
N GLY A 209 15.23 6.04 -12.30
CA GLY A 209 14.71 4.68 -12.50
C GLY A 209 15.52 3.80 -13.46
N ARG A 210 16.34 4.41 -14.33
CA ARG A 210 17.30 3.70 -15.20
C ARG A 210 18.70 3.79 -14.59
N ARG A 211 19.11 2.77 -13.83
CA ARG A 211 20.55 2.53 -13.66
C ARG A 211 21.14 2.26 -15.03
N ASP A 212 21.96 3.20 -15.49
CA ASP A 212 22.69 3.09 -16.74
C ASP A 212 23.73 1.97 -16.63
N PRO A 213 23.64 0.87 -17.39
CA PRO A 213 24.62 -0.22 -17.32
C PRO A 213 26.03 0.22 -17.74
N ALA A 214 26.20 1.42 -18.30
CA ALA A 214 27.49 2.02 -18.58
C ALA A 214 28.22 2.57 -17.33
N ALA A 215 27.51 2.84 -16.23
CA ALA A 215 28.09 3.40 -15.00
C ALA A 215 28.76 2.35 -14.09
N ASP A 216 28.43 1.05 -14.25
CA ASP A 216 28.92 -0.05 -13.40
C ASP A 216 30.22 -0.71 -13.89
N GLY A 217 30.93 -0.10 -14.85
CA GLY A 217 32.25 -0.59 -15.28
C GLY A 217 32.24 -1.99 -15.91
N TYR A 218 31.07 -2.52 -16.28
CA TYR A 218 30.94 -3.84 -16.87
C TYR A 218 31.27 -3.76 -18.37
N ARG A 219 32.54 -4.01 -18.72
CA ARG A 219 32.92 -4.26 -20.13
C ARG A 219 32.24 -5.57 -20.56
N PRO A 220 31.35 -5.56 -21.57
CA PRO A 220 30.83 -6.82 -22.10
C PRO A 220 31.98 -7.61 -22.72
N PHE A 221 32.13 -8.87 -22.31
CA PHE A 221 33.09 -9.80 -22.90
C PHE A 221 32.92 -9.84 -24.43
N PRO A 222 34.01 -9.74 -25.21
CA PRO A 222 33.92 -9.78 -26.67
C PRO A 222 33.38 -11.15 -27.09
N ARG A 223 32.29 -11.14 -27.85
CA ARG A 223 31.75 -12.33 -28.51
C ARG A 223 32.82 -12.88 -29.46
N HIS A 224 33.42 -14.01 -29.12
CA HIS A 224 34.24 -14.79 -30.04
C HIS A 224 33.36 -15.24 -31.20
N GLY A 225 33.55 -14.64 -32.38
CA GLY A 225 32.84 -15.05 -33.58
C GLY A 225 32.89 -14.06 -34.74
N ALA A 226 34.08 -13.58 -35.12
CA ALA A 226 34.25 -12.84 -36.37
C ALA A 226 35.73 -12.82 -36.84
N LEU A 227 36.32 -13.98 -37.11
CA LEU A 227 37.56 -14.06 -37.88
C LEU A 227 37.52 -15.30 -38.80
N ARG A 228 36.70 -15.22 -39.84
CA ARG A 228 36.89 -16.00 -41.07
C ARG A 228 36.45 -15.15 -42.25
N HIS A 229 37.45 -14.64 -42.96
CA HIS A 229 37.51 -14.21 -44.36
C HIS A 229 38.24 -12.89 -44.49
N GLN A 230 39.57 -12.97 -44.65
CA GLN A 230 40.33 -12.21 -45.64
C GLN A 230 41.82 -12.50 -45.47
N ARG A 231 42.37 -13.32 -46.38
CA ARG A 231 43.58 -13.04 -47.16
C ARG A 231 43.87 -14.26 -48.05
N ALA A 232 43.45 -14.11 -49.31
CA ALA A 232 44.21 -14.59 -50.45
C ALA A 232 45.32 -13.56 -50.73
N GLY A 233 46.50 -14.03 -51.14
CA GLY A 233 47.69 -13.21 -51.41
C GLY A 233 48.90 -13.74 -50.68
#